data_AF-G5LSA1-F1
#
_entry.id   AF-G5LSA1-F1
#
_cell.length_a   1.000
_cell.length_b   1.000
_cell.length_c   1.000
_cell.angle_alpha   90.00
_cell.angle_beta   90.00
_cell.angle_gamma   90.00
#
_symmetry.space_group_name_H-M   'P 1'
#
loop_
_entity.id
_entity.type
_entity.pdbx_description
1 polymer ?
#
loop_
_entity_poly.entity_id
_entity_poly.type
_entity_poly.pdbx_seq_one_letter_code
_entity_poly.pdbx_strand_id
1 'polypeptide(L)' 'MQQPVVRIGEWLVTPSVNQISRQGRQITLEPRLIDLLMYFAHHPDSG' A
#
# COMPACT_ATOMS: atom_id res chain seq x y z
N MET A 1 7.77 -4.94 -17.09
CA MET A 1 6.56 -4.15 -16.77
C MET A 1 6.76 -3.58 -15.37
N GLN A 2 6.77 -2.25 -15.20
CA GLN A 2 6.91 -1.65 -13.87
C GLN A 2 5.58 -1.88 -13.11
N GLN A 3 5.63 -2.54 -11.96
CA GLN A 3 4.44 -2.75 -11.14
C GLN A 3 4.07 -1.41 -10.46
N PRO A 4 2.78 -1.07 -10.38
CA PRO A 4 2.37 0.21 -9.80
C PRO A 4 2.72 0.25 -8.31
N VAL A 5 3.50 1.26 -7.92
CA VAL A 5 3.80 1.58 -6.53
C VAL A 5 2.93 2.76 -6.12
N VAL A 6 2.17 2.60 -5.04
CA VAL A 6 1.25 3.59 -4.51
C VAL A 6 1.84 4.20 -3.24
N ARG A 7 1.82 5.51 -3.10
CA ARG A 7 2.32 6.19 -1.89
C ARG A 7 1.14 6.57 -0.97
N ILE A 8 1.15 6.07 0.26
CA ILE A 8 0.14 6.36 1.29
C ILE A 8 0.88 6.92 2.50
N GLY A 9 0.77 8.24 2.71
CA GLY A 9 1.58 8.96 3.70
C GLY A 9 3.09 8.75 3.47
N GLU A 10 3.76 8.14 4.45
CA GLU A 10 5.18 7.79 4.38
C GLU A 10 5.48 6.38 3.84
N TRP A 11 4.45 5.60 3.53
CA TRP A 11 4.61 4.23 3.06
C TRP A 11 4.52 4.15 1.55
N LEU A 12 5.38 3.33 0.95
CA LEU A 12 5.27 2.85 -0.43
C LEU A 12 4.60 1.48 -0.40
N VAL A 13 3.53 1.31 -1.16
CA VAL A 13 2.74 0.08 -1.25
C VAL A 13 2.94 -0.52 -2.63
N THR A 14 3.22 -1.82 -2.68
CA THR A 14 3.34 -2.61 -3.91
C THR A 14 2.29 -3.73 -3.86
N PRO A 15 1.05 -3.46 -4.30
CA PRO A 15 -0.07 -4.38 -4.11
C PRO A 15 0.11 -5.73 -4.80
N SER A 16 0.76 -5.74 -5.96
CA SER A 16 1.04 -6.96 -6.75
C SER A 16 1.79 -8.05 -5.99
N VAL A 17 2.55 -7.67 -4.95
CA VAL A 17 3.32 -8.59 -4.10
C VAL A 17 2.91 -8.50 -2.63
N ASN A 18 1.82 -7.79 -2.32
CA ASN A 18 1.33 -7.55 -0.97
C ASN A 18 2.37 -6.98 -0.02
N GLN A 19 3.20 -6.03 -0.48
CA GLN A 19 4.27 -5.45 0.33
C GLN A 19 4.08 -3.97 0.55
N ILE A 20 4.51 -3.53 1.72
CA ILE A 20 4.69 -2.12 2.05
C ILE A 20 6.14 -1.87 2.45
N SER A 21 6.62 -0.66 2.21
CA SER A 21 7.95 -0.25 2.64
C SER A 21 7.99 1.19 3.15
N ARG A 22 8.86 1.42 4.13
CA ARG A 22 9.15 2.73 4.71
C ARG A 22 10.60 2.74 5.20
N GLN A 23 11.36 3.76 4.79
CA GLN A 23 12.75 3.97 5.24
C GLN A 23 13.63 2.72 5.08
N GLY A 24 13.50 1.99 3.96
CA GLY A 24 14.29 0.79 3.69
C GLY A 24 13.81 -0.48 4.41
N ARG A 25 12.80 -0.40 5.28
CA ARG A 25 12.12 -1.58 5.85
C ARG A 25 10.99 -2.02 4.93
N GLN A 26 10.92 -3.32 4.66
CA GLN A 26 9.88 -3.95 3.86
C GLN A 26 9.09 -4.94 4.71
N ILE A 27 7.77 -4.95 4.54
CA ILE A 27 6.84 -5.78 5.30
C ILE A 27 5.87 -6.40 4.30
N THR A 28 5.72 -7.71 4.33
CA THR A 28 4.65 -8.42 3.61
C THR A 28 3.40 -8.40 4.49
N LEU A 29 2.28 -7.97 3.91
CA LEU A 29 0.98 -7.97 4.57
C LEU A 29 0.10 -9.08 4.00
N GLU A 30 -0.95 -9.45 4.74
CA GLU A 30 -2.02 -10.26 4.17
C GLU A 30 -2.75 -9.48 3.05
N PRO A 31 -3.17 -10.14 1.96
CA PRO A 31 -3.82 -9.47 0.83
C PRO A 31 -5.01 -8.59 1.23
N ARG A 32 -5.84 -9.04 2.19
CA ARG A 32 -7.00 -8.27 2.67
C ARG A 32 -6.62 -6.93 3.31
N LEU A 33 -5.46 -6.84 3.94
CA LEU A 33 -4.98 -5.58 4.52
C LEU A 33 -4.49 -4.62 3.44
N ILE A 34 -3.91 -5.15 2.35
CA ILE A 34 -3.54 -4.36 1.18
C ILE A 34 -4.81 -3.80 0.52
N ASP A 35 -5.83 -4.63 0.33
CA ASP A 35 -7.11 -4.18 -0.24
C ASP A 35 -7.73 -3.06 0.60
N LEU A 36 -7.69 -3.19 1.94
CA LEU A 36 -8.20 -2.17 2.85
C LEU A 36 -7.38 -0.86 2.78
N LEU A 37 -6.05 -0.95 2.76
CA LEU A 37 -5.15 0.20 2.57
C LEU A 37 -5.44 0.91 1.24
N MET A 38 -5.64 0.14 0.16
CA MET A 38 -5.97 0.67 -1.15
C MET A 38 -7.35 1.33 -1.15
N TYR A 39 -8.34 0.73 -0.49
CA TYR A 39 -9.67 1.33 -0.34
C TYR A 39 -9.59 2.72 0.32
N PHE A 40 -8.88 2.84 1.45
CA PHE A 40 -8.72 4.12 2.12
C PHE A 40 -7.94 5.15 1.29
N ALA A 41 -6.93 4.73 0.52
CA ALA A 41 -6.17 5.63 -0.35
C ALA A 41 -7.02 6.26 -1.47
N HIS A 42 -8.05 5.55 -1.94
CA HIS A 42 -8.97 6.06 -2.98
C HIS A 42 -10.15 6.86 -2.41
N HIS A 43 -10.37 6.82 -1.09
CA HIS A 43 -11.49 7.51 -0.41
C HIS A 43 -11.00 8.36 0.77
N PRO A 44 -10.16 9.39 0.53
CA PRO A 44 -9.58 10.20 1.61
C PRO A 44 -10.62 11.02 2.39
N ASP A 45 -11.78 11.36 1.80
CA ASP A 45 -12.78 12.26 2.38
C ASP A 45 -13.95 11.55 3.11
N SER A 46 -13.72 10.36 3.68
CA SER A 46 -14.75 9.67 4.51
C SER A 46 -14.63 9.95 6.01
N GLY A 47 -13.97 11.05 6.40
CA GLY A 47 -13.77 11.47 7.80
C GLY A 47 -14.14 12.92 8.05
#